data_AF-A0A6H0T7L7-F1
#
_entry.id   AF-A0A6H0T7L7-F1
#
_cell.length_a   1.000
_cell.length_b   1.000
_cell.length_c   1.000
_cell.angle_alpha   90.00
_cell.angle_beta   90.00
_cell.angle_gamma   90.00
#
_symmetry.space_group_name_H-M   'P 1'
#
loop_
_entity.id
_entity.type
_entity.pdbx_description
1 polymer ?
#
loop_
_entity_poly.entity_id
_entity_poly.type
_entity_poly.pdbx_seq_one_letter_code
_entity_poly.pdbx_strand_id
1 'polypeptide(L)'
;MIQSLYNLTAKGLIKALSFILAVSFFAIILLNSTAFAHKFGGSVPYLALSAFYGMAILFIHGIGFEIKSRLWQLVFLPLTGYLIVLSSIIYILAL
;
A
#
# COMPACT_ATOMS: atom_id res chain seq x y z
N MET A 1 9.50 15.41 13.43
CA MET A 1 10.06 14.13 12.95
C MET A 1 9.21 13.50 11.83
N ILE A 2 7.91 13.27 12.04
CA ILE A 2 6.99 12.70 11.02
C ILE A 2 6.99 13.47 9.69
N GLN A 3 6.99 14.81 9.74
CA GLN A 3 7.03 15.66 8.53
C GLN A 3 8.31 15.43 7.69
N SER A 4 9.45 15.13 8.33
CA SER A 4 10.70 14.86 7.63
C SER A 4 10.63 13.52 6.89
N LEU A 5 10.16 12.46 7.55
CA LEU A 5 9.94 11.15 6.93
C LEU A 5 8.95 11.23 5.76
N TYR A 6 7.83 11.94 5.94
CA TYR A 6 6.84 12.14 4.88
C TYR A 6 7.43 12.91 3.67
N ASN A 7 8.22 13.95 3.94
CA ASN A 7 8.86 14.74 2.88
C ASN A 7 9.98 13.98 2.15
N LEU A 8 10.66 13.04 2.81
CA LEU A 8 11.66 12.18 2.15
C LEU A 8 11.03 11.33 1.03
N THR A 9 9.79 10.88 1.25
CA THR A 9 9.02 10.13 0.26
C THR A 9 8.32 10.99 -0.79
N ALA A 10 8.18 12.30 -0.56
CA ALA A 10 7.43 13.20 -1.44
C ALA A 10 8.12 13.55 -2.78
N LYS A 11 9.14 12.78 -3.19
CA LYS A 11 9.85 12.95 -4.47
C LYS A 11 9.02 12.39 -5.63
N GLY A 12 9.03 13.05 -6.78
CA GLY A 12 8.24 12.66 -7.95
C GLY A 12 8.42 11.20 -8.38
N LEU A 13 9.66 10.69 -8.41
CA LEU A 13 9.95 9.30 -8.76
C LEU A 13 9.38 8.29 -7.74
N ILE A 14 9.40 8.63 -6.45
CA ILE A 14 8.87 7.74 -5.39
C ILE A 14 7.34 7.72 -5.45
N LYS A 15 6.69 8.87 -5.76
CA LYS A 15 5.25 8.94 -6.04
C LYS A 15 4.89 8.07 -7.24
N ALA A 16 5.60 8.19 -8.36
CA ALA A 16 5.39 7.34 -9.54
C ALA A 16 5.54 5.84 -9.21
N LEU A 17 6.57 5.47 -8.45
CA LEU A 17 6.76 4.09 -7.98
C LEU A 17 5.59 3.60 -7.12
N SER A 18 5.07 4.46 -6.22
CA SER A 18 3.90 4.12 -5.40
C SER A 18 2.67 3.85 -6.26
N PHE A 19 2.44 4.67 -7.28
CA PHE A 19 1.32 4.49 -8.21
C PHE A 19 1.44 3.18 -8.99
N ILE A 20 2.63 2.90 -9.55
CA ILE A 20 2.91 1.65 -10.26
C ILE A 20 2.64 0.46 -9.35
N LEU A 21 3.19 0.45 -8.13
CA LEU A 21 2.97 -0.64 -7.18
C LEU A 21 1.51 -0.82 -6.78
N ALA A 22 0.77 0.28 -6.57
CA ALA A 22 -0.66 0.21 -6.23
C ALA A 22 -1.47 -0.43 -7.36
N VAL A 23 -1.23 0.00 -8.62
CA VAL A 23 -1.90 -0.55 -9.80
C VAL A 23 -1.50 -2.00 -10.05
N SER A 24 -0.21 -2.33 -9.93
CA SER A 24 0.27 -3.71 -10.06
C SER A 24 -0.33 -4.61 -8.99
N PHE A 25 -0.38 -4.17 -7.73
CA PHE A 25 -0.98 -4.95 -6.65
C PHE A 25 -2.48 -5.14 -6.84
N PHE A 26 -3.20 -4.09 -7.26
CA PHE A 26 -4.60 -4.20 -7.64
C PHE A 26 -4.82 -5.23 -8.75
N ALA A 27 -3.99 -5.20 -9.81
CA ALA A 27 -4.05 -6.19 -10.88
C ALA A 27 -3.75 -7.61 -10.36
N ILE A 28 -2.76 -7.78 -9.48
CA ILE A 28 -2.45 -9.08 -8.86
C ILE A 28 -3.66 -9.63 -8.08
N ILE A 29 -4.35 -8.79 -7.30
CA ILE A 29 -5.56 -9.18 -6.56
C ILE A 29 -6.65 -9.66 -7.52
N LEU A 30 -6.90 -8.93 -8.62
CA LEU A 30 -7.93 -9.31 -9.59
C LEU A 30 -7.57 -10.59 -10.36
N LEU A 31 -6.32 -10.72 -10.82
CA LEU A 31 -5.84 -11.86 -11.59
C LEU A 31 -5.67 -13.12 -10.74
N ASN A 32 -5.49 -12.98 -9.42
CA ASN A 32 -5.32 -14.09 -8.47
C ASN A 32 -6.39 -14.05 -7.36
N SER A 33 -7.63 -13.69 -7.71
CA SER A 33 -8.72 -13.44 -6.75
C SER A 33 -9.00 -14.61 -5.82
N THR A 34 -8.97 -15.85 -6.32
CA THR A 34 -9.13 -17.06 -5.48
C THR A 34 -8.01 -17.20 -4.45
N ALA A 35 -6.75 -16.97 -4.86
CA ALA A 35 -5.61 -17.04 -3.96
C ALA A 35 -5.66 -15.93 -2.92
N PHE A 36 -6.04 -14.71 -3.33
CA PHE A 36 -6.24 -13.59 -2.42
C PHE A 36 -7.35 -13.90 -1.40
N ALA A 37 -8.53 -14.38 -1.85
CA ALA A 37 -9.64 -14.72 -0.97
C ALA A 37 -9.25 -15.79 0.05
N HIS A 38 -8.52 -16.84 -0.35
CA HIS A 38 -8.08 -17.89 0.57
C HIS A 38 -7.03 -17.40 1.57
N LYS A 39 -5.97 -16.71 1.10
CA LYS A 39 -4.83 -16.29 1.92
C LYS A 39 -5.14 -15.07 2.80
N PHE A 40 -5.97 -14.14 2.33
CA PHE A 40 -6.26 -12.87 3.01
C PHE A 40 -7.69 -12.77 3.57
N GLY A 41 -8.65 -13.43 2.93
CA GLY A 41 -10.08 -13.41 3.31
C GLY A 41 -10.53 -14.61 4.14
N GLY A 42 -9.69 -15.64 4.31
CA GLY A 42 -9.97 -16.84 5.09
C GLY A 42 -9.95 -16.57 6.61
N SER A 43 -9.12 -17.32 7.34
CA SER A 43 -9.14 -17.35 8.82
C SER A 43 -8.82 -16.02 9.51
N VAL A 44 -8.17 -15.08 8.81
CA VAL A 44 -7.74 -13.79 9.37
C VAL A 44 -8.19 -12.64 8.46
N PRO A 45 -9.47 -12.21 8.53
CA PRO A 45 -10.02 -11.20 7.62
C PRO A 45 -9.31 -9.84 7.71
N TYR A 46 -8.61 -9.57 8.82
CA TYR A 46 -7.78 -8.37 8.99
C TYR A 46 -6.62 -8.29 7.99
N LEU A 47 -6.18 -9.42 7.42
CA LEU A 47 -5.14 -9.41 6.38
C LEU A 47 -5.64 -8.72 5.11
N ALA A 48 -6.86 -9.02 4.65
CA ALA A 48 -7.46 -8.34 3.50
C ALA A 48 -7.60 -6.83 3.74
N LEU A 49 -8.10 -6.43 4.91
CA LEU A 49 -8.19 -5.01 5.29
C LEU A 49 -6.82 -4.33 5.30
N SER A 50 -5.80 -5.00 5.83
CA SER A 50 -4.43 -4.48 5.83
C SER A 50 -3.90 -4.28 4.41
N ALA A 51 -4.11 -5.26 3.52
CA ALA A 51 -3.68 -5.19 2.12
C ALA A 51 -4.33 -4.01 1.39
N PHE A 52 -5.65 -3.83 1.54
CA PHE A 52 -6.36 -2.69 0.97
C PHE A 52 -5.91 -1.36 1.57
N TYR A 53 -5.64 -1.33 2.88
CA TYR A 53 -5.10 -0.14 3.54
C TYR A 53 -3.72 0.25 2.98
N GLY A 54 -2.81 -0.71 2.84
CA GLY A 54 -1.50 -0.47 2.22
C GLY A 54 -1.62 0.02 0.78
N MET A 55 -2.51 -0.60 0.00
CA MET A 55 -2.80 -0.18 -1.38
C MET A 55 -3.37 1.25 -1.42
N ALA A 56 -4.29 1.61 -0.53
CA ALA A 56 -4.86 2.95 -0.44
C ALA A 56 -3.78 4.00 -0.10
N ILE A 57 -2.87 3.70 0.83
CA ILE A 57 -1.72 4.57 1.13
C ILE A 57 -0.90 4.84 -0.14
N LEU A 58 -0.56 3.79 -0.89
CA LEU A 58 0.26 3.94 -2.11
C LEU A 58 -0.50 4.65 -3.23
N PHE A 59 -1.82 4.50 -3.35
CA PHE A 59 -2.63 5.31 -4.26
C PHE A 59 -2.61 6.78 -3.88
N ILE A 60 -2.91 7.12 -2.62
CA ILE A 60 -2.93 8.51 -2.11
C ILE A 60 -1.56 9.16 -2.33
N HIS A 61 -0.49 8.45 -1.99
CA HIS A 61 0.86 8.94 -2.21
C HIS A 61 1.19 9.08 -3.71
N GLY A 62 0.80 8.10 -4.52
CA GLY A 62 1.13 8.00 -5.93
C GLY A 62 0.47 9.05 -6.81
N ILE A 63 -0.77 9.45 -6.51
CA ILE A 63 -1.45 10.57 -7.18
C ILE A 63 -0.87 11.94 -6.81
N GLY A 64 0.07 11.98 -5.85
CA GLY A 64 0.72 13.20 -5.39
C GLY A 64 -0.09 14.03 -4.41
N PHE A 65 -1.10 13.43 -3.75
CA PHE A 65 -1.92 14.12 -2.76
C PHE A 65 -1.07 14.60 -1.56
N GLU A 66 -1.19 15.89 -1.24
CA GLU A 66 -0.43 16.52 -0.15
C GLU A 66 -1.25 16.57 1.14
N ILE A 67 -0.89 15.73 2.11
CA ILE A 67 -1.54 15.67 3.41
C ILE A 67 -0.97 16.76 4.33
N LYS A 68 -1.78 17.75 4.68
CA LYS A 68 -1.38 18.86 5.58
C LYS A 68 -1.49 18.52 7.06
N SER A 69 -2.40 17.61 7.43
CA SER A 69 -2.62 17.23 8.84
C SER A 69 -1.58 16.21 9.31
N ARG A 70 -0.97 16.46 10.48
CA ARG A 70 0.04 15.57 11.08
C ARG A 70 -0.52 14.19 11.43
N LEU A 71 -1.76 14.13 11.94
CA LEU A 71 -2.41 12.85 12.25
C LEU A 71 -2.57 12.02 10.98
N TRP A 72 -3.05 12.65 9.90
CA TRP A 72 -3.24 11.96 8.63
C TRP A 72 -1.93 11.61 7.92
N GLN A 73 -0.85 12.37 8.11
CA GLN A 73 0.49 11.97 7.62
C GLN A 73 1.01 10.72 8.32
N LEU A 74 0.64 10.50 9.59
CA LEU A 74 1.02 9.29 10.33
C LEU A 74 0.19 8.10 9.87
N VAL A 75 -1.12 8.27 9.72
CA VAL A 75 -2.03 7.23 9.20
C VAL A 75 -1.58 6.84 7.79
N PHE A 76 -1.45 7.79 6.88
CA PHE A 76 -1.09 7.55 5.49
C PHE A 76 0.41 7.71 5.20
N LEU A 77 1.27 7.22 6.08
CA LEU A 77 2.72 7.28 5.89
C LEU A 77 3.12 6.36 4.72
N PRO A 78 3.78 6.84 3.64
CA PRO A 78 4.05 5.99 2.48
C PRO A 78 4.89 4.74 2.80
N LEU A 79 5.81 4.81 3.77
CA LEU A 79 6.62 3.66 4.22
C LEU A 79 5.76 2.48 4.69
N THR A 80 4.67 2.73 5.43
CA THR A 80 3.79 1.65 5.89
C THR A 80 3.04 1.03 4.72
N GLY A 81 2.65 1.84 3.74
CA GLY A 81 2.08 1.35 2.47
C GLY A 81 3.03 0.42 1.72
N TYR A 82 4.30 0.81 1.57
CA TYR A 82 5.31 -0.03 0.92
C TYR A 82 5.51 -1.36 1.66
N LEU A 83 5.67 -1.32 2.98
CA LEU A 83 5.85 -2.53 3.79
C LEU A 83 4.68 -3.49 3.60
N ILE A 84 3.45 -3.00 3.75
CA ILE A 84 2.25 -3.85 3.65
C ILE A 84 2.10 -4.42 2.23
N VAL A 85 2.23 -3.59 1.19
CA VAL A 85 2.01 -4.03 -0.19
C VAL A 85 3.09 -5.01 -0.65
N LEU A 86 4.37 -4.75 -0.35
CA LEU A 86 5.45 -5.66 -0.71
C LEU A 86 5.31 -7.01 0.01
N SER A 87 5.03 -7.00 1.31
CA SER A 87 4.75 -8.24 2.05
C SER A 87 3.54 -8.98 1.50
N SER A 88 2.49 -8.26 1.08
CA SER A 88 1.28 -8.86 0.51
C SER A 88 1.54 -9.49 -0.87
N ILE A 89 2.31 -8.82 -1.73
CA ILE A 89 2.73 -9.36 -3.03
C ILE A 89 3.57 -10.62 -2.83
N ILE A 90 4.53 -10.61 -1.91
CA ILE A 90 5.35 -11.79 -1.61
C ILE A 90 4.45 -12.92 -1.09
N TYR A 91 3.55 -12.63 -0.16
CA TYR A 91 2.69 -13.64 0.45
C TYR A 91 1.72 -14.28 -0.55
N ILE A 92 1.13 -13.50 -1.47
CA ILE A 92 0.22 -14.05 -2.48
C ILE A 92 0.96 -14.89 -3.52
N LEU A 93 2.14 -14.44 -3.98
CA LEU A 93 2.92 -15.10 -5.03
C LEU A 93 3.81 -16.25 -4.53
N ALA A 94 4.15 -16.28 -3.24
CA ALA A 94 4.84 -17.43 -2.65
C ALA A 94 3.94 -18.68 -2.74
N LEU A 95 4.51 -19.76 -3.28
CA LEU A 95 3.81 -21.04 -3.52
C LEU A 95 3.26 -21.62 -2.21
#